data_AF-A0A2N1PYQ6-F1
#
_entry.id   AF-A0A2N1PYQ6-F1
#
_cell.length_a   1.000
_cell.length_b   1.000
_cell.length_c   1.000
_cell.angle_alpha   90.00
_cell.angle_beta   90.00
_cell.angle_gamma   90.00
#
_symmetry.space_group_name_H-M   'P 1'
#
loop_
_entity.id
_entity.type
_entity.pdbx_description
1 polymer ?
#
loop_
_entity_poly.entity_id
_entity_poly.type
_entity_poly.pdbx_seq_one_letter_code
_entity_poly.pdbx_strand_id
1 'polypeptide(L)'
;MKRTQKIIAISSLFVTSFYLLYVLSFSTNWAVGEILGDFFLDAQVANKAMFQSAIRMIALAGLLLIFGTHTNRRFFISNYLLSAVLAGYLVFAGIQTYGFMGPLKASYLELNDMMLELITAINYGKISTFVFDLGVIMSVIMIIQAILLVFLISMKAKQELLRAKTKRTISEGVSL
;
A
#
# COMPACT_ATOMS: atom_id res chain seq x y z
N MET A 1 1.54 21.95 -10.35
CA MET A 1 0.40 20.99 -10.44
C MET A 1 0.73 19.69 -11.18
N LYS A 2 1.18 19.70 -12.45
CA LYS A 2 1.55 18.45 -13.16
C LYS A 2 2.64 17.65 -12.45
N ARG A 3 3.65 18.32 -11.87
CA ARG A 3 4.73 17.69 -11.09
C ARG A 3 4.18 16.95 -9.86
N THR A 4 3.32 17.58 -9.07
CA THR A 4 2.67 16.97 -7.90
C THR A 4 1.89 15.70 -8.25
N GLN A 5 1.16 15.70 -9.37
CA GLN A 5 0.38 14.54 -9.84
C GLN A 5 1.30 13.38 -10.22
N LYS A 6 2.40 13.67 -10.92
CA LYS A 6 3.43 12.67 -11.24
C LYS A 6 4.06 12.10 -9.98
N ILE A 7 4.42 12.95 -9.02
CA ILE A 7 5.02 12.53 -7.76
C ILE A 7 4.09 11.57 -7.01
N ILE A 8 2.80 11.90 -6.85
CA ILE A 8 1.84 11.04 -6.13
C ILE A 8 1.62 9.70 -6.85
N ALA A 9 1.53 9.71 -8.18
CA ALA A 9 1.33 8.48 -8.95
C ALA A 9 2.57 7.56 -8.89
N ILE A 10 3.76 8.14 -9.04
CA ILE A 10 5.03 7.40 -8.95
C ILE A 10 5.27 6.91 -7.52
N SER A 11 5.01 7.75 -6.51
CA SER A 11 5.14 7.34 -5.10
C SER A 11 4.19 6.21 -4.74
N SER A 12 2.99 6.17 -5.33
CA SER A 12 2.06 5.04 -5.16
C SER A 12 2.70 3.73 -5.61
N LEU A 13 3.34 3.70 -6.79
CA LEU A 13 4.04 2.51 -7.27
C LEU A 13 5.17 2.13 -6.30
N PHE A 14 6.03 3.07 -5.92
CA PHE A 14 7.12 2.81 -4.98
C PHE A 14 6.62 2.24 -3.65
N VAL A 15 5.61 2.86 -3.03
CA VAL A 15 5.04 2.38 -1.76
C VAL A 15 4.51 0.96 -1.90
N THR A 16 3.76 0.66 -2.98
CA THR A 16 3.24 -0.70 -3.20
C THR A 16 4.33 -1.73 -3.49
N SER A 17 5.40 -1.34 -4.18
CA SER A 17 6.56 -2.22 -4.43
C SER A 17 7.35 -2.48 -3.15
N PHE A 18 7.62 -1.46 -2.33
CA PHE A 18 8.27 -1.63 -1.04
C PHE A 18 7.44 -2.49 -0.09
N TYR A 19 6.12 -2.33 -0.10
CA TYR A 19 5.23 -3.20 0.67
C TYR A 19 5.27 -4.65 0.19
N LEU A 20 5.26 -4.91 -1.12
CA LEU A 20 5.43 -6.26 -1.64
C LEU A 20 6.77 -6.88 -1.23
N LEU A 21 7.88 -6.13 -1.35
CA LEU A 21 9.20 -6.59 -0.90
C LEU A 21 9.23 -6.88 0.59
N TYR A 22 8.59 -6.04 1.41
CA TYR A 22 8.42 -6.27 2.83
C TYR A 22 7.70 -7.60 3.10
N VAL A 23 6.55 -7.84 2.45
CA VAL A 23 5.79 -9.07 2.64
C VAL A 23 6.56 -10.31 2.20
N LEU A 24 7.29 -10.23 1.08
CA LEU A 24 8.17 -11.32 0.63
C LEU A 24 9.27 -11.61 1.65
N SER A 25 9.92 -10.56 2.16
CA SER A 25 10.95 -10.69 3.19
C SER A 25 10.40 -11.30 4.49
N PHE A 26 9.23 -10.83 4.94
CA PHE A 26 8.55 -11.40 6.10
C PHE A 26 8.24 -12.88 5.87
N SER A 27 7.74 -13.26 4.69
CA SER A 27 7.44 -14.66 4.36
C SER A 27 8.68 -15.55 4.40
N THR A 28 9.84 -15.06 3.96
CA THR A 28 11.09 -15.82 3.94
C THR A 28 11.61 -16.11 5.35
N ASN A 29 11.48 -15.15 6.28
CA ASN A 29 11.97 -15.32 7.67
C ASN A 29 11.31 -16.50 8.41
N TRP A 30 10.10 -16.87 7.99
CA TRP A 30 9.30 -17.91 8.62
C TRP A 30 8.91 -19.00 7.63
N ALA A 31 9.66 -19.16 6.52
CA ALA A 31 9.30 -20.11 5.48
C ALA A 31 9.35 -21.56 5.98
N VAL A 32 10.39 -21.88 6.77
CA VAL A 32 10.52 -23.16 7.47
C VAL A 32 10.44 -22.84 8.96
N GLY A 33 9.29 -23.09 9.57
CA GLY A 33 9.04 -22.69 10.96
C GLY A 33 7.94 -23.47 11.67
N GLU A 34 7.44 -24.58 11.11
CA GLU A 34 6.32 -25.36 11.66
C GLU A 34 6.52 -25.76 13.14
N ILE A 35 7.79 -25.95 13.55
CA ILE A 35 8.16 -26.26 14.93
C ILE A 35 7.86 -25.13 15.93
N LEU A 36 7.64 -23.90 15.46
CA LEU A 36 7.24 -22.75 16.27
C LEU A 36 5.74 -22.77 16.64
N GLY A 37 4.99 -23.80 16.20
CA GLY A 37 3.61 -24.03 16.59
C GLY A 37 2.67 -22.92 16.15
N ASP A 38 1.84 -22.43 17.07
CA ASP A 38 0.78 -21.46 16.80
C ASP A 38 1.31 -20.15 16.18
N PHE A 39 2.50 -19.69 16.60
CA PHE A 39 3.14 -18.52 16.01
C PHE A 39 3.33 -18.68 14.49
N PHE A 40 3.79 -19.85 14.04
CA PHE A 40 4.00 -20.09 12.62
C PHE A 40 2.68 -20.07 11.86
N LEU A 41 1.63 -20.71 12.41
CA LEU A 41 0.31 -20.71 11.78
C LEU A 41 -0.25 -19.29 11.63
N ASP A 42 -0.17 -18.49 12.69
CA ASP A 42 -0.61 -17.09 12.66
C ASP A 42 0.22 -16.25 11.69
N ALA A 43 1.54 -16.47 11.64
CA ALA A 43 2.42 -15.82 10.68
C ALA A 43 2.06 -16.19 9.24
N GLN A 44 1.70 -17.45 8.95
CA GLN A 44 1.26 -17.87 7.61
C GLN A 44 -0.11 -17.26 7.23
N VAL A 45 -1.03 -17.14 8.18
CA VAL A 45 -2.31 -16.44 7.97
C VAL A 45 -2.07 -14.98 7.61
N ALA A 46 -1.23 -14.29 8.37
CA ALA A 46 -0.85 -12.91 8.10
C ALA A 46 -0.16 -12.79 6.73
N ASN A 47 0.78 -13.69 6.41
CA ASN A 47 1.48 -13.72 5.11
C ASN A 47 0.54 -13.79 3.93
N LYS A 48 -0.35 -14.79 3.95
CA LYS A 48 -1.30 -14.99 2.86
C LYS A 48 -2.16 -13.75 2.65
N ALA A 49 -2.64 -13.15 3.74
CA ALA A 49 -3.50 -11.98 3.70
C ALA A 49 -2.74 -10.74 3.17
N MET A 50 -1.57 -10.45 3.72
CA MET A 50 -0.72 -9.32 3.29
C MET A 50 -0.25 -9.47 1.84
N PHE A 51 0.11 -10.69 1.41
CA PHE A 51 0.58 -10.97 0.05
C PHE A 51 -0.51 -10.75 -0.99
N GLN A 52 -1.73 -11.22 -0.72
CA GLN A 52 -2.88 -10.96 -1.59
C GLN A 52 -3.15 -9.46 -1.74
N SER A 53 -3.09 -8.71 -0.63
CA SER A 53 -3.22 -7.26 -0.63
C SER A 53 -2.11 -6.59 -1.44
N ALA A 54 -0.84 -7.01 -1.26
CA ALA A 54 0.31 -6.45 -1.97
C ALA A 54 0.21 -6.64 -3.49
N ILE A 55 -0.16 -7.83 -3.97
CA ILE A 55 -0.35 -8.12 -5.41
C ILE A 55 -1.45 -7.24 -6.00
N ARG A 56 -2.59 -7.11 -5.33
CA ARG A 56 -3.71 -6.29 -5.83
C ARG A 56 -3.30 -4.82 -5.91
N MET A 57 -2.59 -4.32 -4.90
CA MET A 57 -2.12 -2.94 -4.87
C MET A 57 -1.09 -2.62 -5.95
N ILE A 58 -0.08 -3.47 -6.15
CA ILE A 58 0.94 -3.22 -7.19
C ILE A 58 0.34 -3.28 -8.59
N ALA A 59 -0.62 -4.20 -8.83
CA ALA A 59 -1.34 -4.27 -10.09
C ALA A 59 -2.17 -3.00 -10.33
N LEU A 60 -2.92 -2.53 -9.32
CA LEU A 60 -3.69 -1.29 -9.40
C LEU A 60 -2.80 -0.05 -9.61
N ALA A 61 -1.67 0.03 -8.91
CA ALA A 61 -0.69 1.11 -9.08
C ALA A 61 -0.08 1.10 -10.49
N GLY A 62 0.23 -0.08 -11.02
CA GLY A 62 0.69 -0.26 -12.40
C GLY A 62 -0.34 0.20 -13.42
N LEU A 63 -1.60 -0.23 -13.28
CA LEU A 63 -2.71 0.23 -14.14
C LEU A 63 -2.89 1.75 -14.07
N LEU A 64 -2.81 2.34 -12.87
CA LEU A 64 -2.92 3.79 -12.68
C LEU A 64 -1.85 4.57 -13.46
N LEU A 65 -0.63 4.02 -13.58
CA LEU A 65 0.43 4.60 -14.39
C LEU A 65 0.19 4.40 -15.90
N ILE A 66 -0.23 3.20 -16.32
CA ILE A 66 -0.52 2.87 -17.73
C ILE A 66 -1.62 3.77 -18.30
N PHE A 67 -2.71 3.99 -17.54
CA PHE A 67 -3.81 4.86 -17.97
C PHE A 67 -3.46 6.37 -17.94
N GLY A 68 -2.19 6.70 -17.72
CA GLY A 68 -1.66 8.04 -17.93
C GLY A 68 -2.28 9.07 -16.99
N THR A 69 -2.69 8.65 -15.79
CA THR A 69 -3.36 9.50 -14.79
C THR A 69 -2.57 10.80 -14.53
N HIS A 70 -1.25 10.73 -14.66
CA HIS A 70 -0.30 11.80 -14.40
C HIS A 70 0.11 12.61 -15.65
N THR A 71 -0.19 12.14 -16.86
CA THR A 71 0.11 12.82 -18.14
C THR A 71 -1.13 13.41 -18.80
N ASN A 72 -2.27 12.74 -18.64
CA ASN A 72 -3.51 13.09 -19.32
C ASN A 72 -4.10 14.41 -18.81
N ARG A 73 -4.43 15.29 -19.77
CA ARG A 73 -4.99 16.62 -19.50
C ARG A 73 -6.41 16.51 -18.95
N ARG A 74 -7.18 15.51 -19.39
CA ARG A 74 -8.52 15.16 -18.88
C ARG A 74 -8.41 13.90 -18.03
N PHE A 75 -9.04 13.92 -16.86
CA PHE A 75 -9.14 12.73 -16.02
C PHE A 75 -10.37 11.94 -16.45
N PHE A 76 -10.17 10.74 -17.00
CA PHE A 76 -11.30 9.85 -17.33
C PHE A 76 -11.91 9.29 -16.05
N ILE A 77 -13.18 8.86 -16.12
CA ILE A 77 -13.88 8.23 -14.98
C ILE A 77 -13.08 7.04 -14.44
N SER A 78 -12.46 6.25 -15.33
CA SER A 78 -11.57 5.15 -14.97
C SER A 78 -10.41 5.58 -14.06
N ASN A 79 -9.82 6.75 -14.27
CA ASN A 79 -8.72 7.24 -13.44
C ASN A 79 -9.18 7.61 -12.02
N TYR A 80 -10.39 8.17 -11.89
CA TYR A 80 -10.99 8.46 -10.59
C TYR A 80 -11.27 7.16 -9.84
N LEU A 81 -11.89 6.19 -10.51
CA LEU A 81 -12.21 4.89 -9.93
C LEU A 81 -10.94 4.14 -9.52
N LEU A 82 -9.94 4.03 -10.40
CA LEU A 82 -8.67 3.37 -10.08
C LEU A 82 -7.95 4.03 -8.90
N SER A 83 -7.90 5.36 -8.86
CA SER A 83 -7.28 6.09 -7.74
C SER A 83 -8.03 5.84 -6.43
N ALA A 84 -9.37 5.84 -6.45
CA ALA A 84 -10.20 5.62 -5.28
C ALA A 84 -10.09 4.18 -4.77
N VAL A 85 -10.12 3.20 -5.68
CA VAL A 85 -9.96 1.78 -5.35
C VAL A 85 -8.56 1.52 -4.78
N LEU A 86 -7.50 2.08 -5.38
CA LEU A 86 -6.15 1.95 -4.85
C LEU A 86 -6.02 2.59 -3.46
N ALA A 87 -6.59 3.79 -3.25
CA ALA A 87 -6.61 4.42 -1.94
C ALA A 87 -7.33 3.57 -0.89
N GLY A 88 -8.49 2.99 -1.24
CA GLY A 88 -9.21 2.07 -0.37
C GLY A 88 -8.41 0.82 -0.02
N TYR A 89 -7.73 0.22 -1.00
CA TYR A 89 -6.85 -0.92 -0.78
C TYR A 89 -5.64 -0.59 0.09
N LEU A 90 -5.03 0.59 -0.06
CA LEU A 90 -3.93 1.04 0.80
C LEU A 90 -4.36 1.19 2.26
N VAL A 91 -5.55 1.76 2.51
CA VAL A 91 -6.12 1.84 3.87
C VAL A 91 -6.40 0.45 4.43
N PHE A 92 -7.06 -0.41 3.65
CA PHE A 92 -7.37 -1.78 4.06
C PHE A 92 -6.10 -2.57 4.40
N ALA A 93 -5.09 -2.55 3.52
CA ALA A 93 -3.81 -3.22 3.74
C ALA A 93 -3.04 -2.63 4.93
N GLY A 94 -3.12 -1.31 5.14
CA GLY A 94 -2.57 -0.63 6.31
C GLY A 94 -3.17 -1.14 7.62
N ILE A 95 -4.50 -1.11 7.74
CA ILE A 95 -5.22 -1.59 8.93
C ILE A 95 -4.93 -3.08 9.16
N GLN A 96 -4.99 -3.89 8.09
CA GLN A 96 -4.72 -5.32 8.16
C GLN A 96 -3.29 -5.61 8.65
N THR A 97 -2.28 -4.95 8.07
CA THR A 97 -0.87 -5.14 8.46
C THR A 97 -0.67 -4.74 9.92
N TYR A 98 -1.18 -3.56 10.32
CA TYR A 98 -1.10 -3.09 11.70
C TYR A 98 -1.74 -4.08 12.67
N GLY A 99 -2.92 -4.61 12.31
CA GLY A 99 -3.65 -5.59 13.11
C GLY A 99 -2.91 -6.91 13.33
N PHE A 100 -2.07 -7.34 12.39
CA PHE A 100 -1.25 -8.55 12.54
C PHE A 100 0.04 -8.32 13.30
N MET A 101 0.73 -7.19 13.08
CA MET A 101 2.09 -6.99 13.62
C MET A 101 2.13 -6.96 15.15
N GLY A 102 1.14 -6.37 15.81
CA GLY A 102 1.07 -6.31 17.27
C GLY A 102 0.98 -7.69 17.92
N PRO A 103 -0.07 -8.48 17.63
CA PRO A 103 -0.22 -9.84 18.14
C PRO A 103 0.96 -10.75 17.78
N LEU A 104 1.46 -10.70 16.54
CA LEU A 104 2.60 -11.52 16.13
C LEU A 104 3.87 -11.15 16.87
N LYS A 105 4.12 -9.85 17.11
CA LYS A 105 5.27 -9.41 17.91
C LYS A 105 5.17 -9.91 19.35
N ALA A 106 3.97 -9.90 19.94
CA ALA A 106 3.76 -10.43 21.30
C ALA A 106 4.03 -11.94 21.35
N SER A 107 3.42 -12.71 20.45
CA SER A 107 3.64 -14.16 20.36
C SER A 107 5.11 -14.51 20.06
N TYR A 108 5.78 -13.74 19.20
CA TYR A 108 7.20 -13.90 18.90
C TYR A 108 8.09 -13.80 20.14
N LEU A 109 7.77 -12.87 21.06
CA LEU A 109 8.55 -12.66 22.29
C LEU A 109 8.36 -13.77 23.33
N GLU A 110 7.35 -14.61 23.16
CA GLU A 110 7.07 -15.76 24.05
C GLU A 110 7.71 -17.06 23.53
N LEU A 111 8.31 -17.04 22.34
CA LEU A 111 8.96 -18.20 21.75
C LEU A 111 10.22 -18.61 22.53
N ASN A 112 10.50 -19.92 22.51
CA ASN A 112 11.74 -20.45 23.06
C ASN A 112 12.95 -19.99 22.22
N ASP A 113 13.91 -19.32 22.87
CA ASP A 113 15.11 -18.76 22.23
C ASP A 113 15.90 -19.79 21.40
N MET A 114 16.00 -21.04 21.86
CA MET A 114 16.74 -22.09 21.16
C MET A 114 16.08 -22.48 19.83
N MET A 115 14.75 -22.59 19.81
CA MET A 115 13.99 -22.89 18.59
C MET A 115 14.00 -21.70 17.64
N LEU A 116 13.97 -20.49 18.19
CA LEU A 116 14.04 -19.26 17.43
C LEU A 116 15.41 -19.09 16.75
N GLU A 117 16.51 -19.36 17.46
CA GLU A 117 17.87 -19.39 16.90
C GLU A 117 17.98 -20.40 15.76
N LEU A 118 17.49 -21.62 15.96
CA LEU A 118 17.54 -22.67 14.95
C LEU A 118 16.79 -22.26 13.67
N ILE A 119 15.54 -21.81 13.80
CA ILE A 119 14.71 -21.43 12.66
C ILE A 119 15.28 -20.20 11.94
N THR A 120 15.74 -19.21 12.71
CA THR A 120 16.34 -18.00 12.14
C THR A 120 17.62 -18.32 11.38
N ALA A 121 18.47 -19.23 11.89
CA ALA A 121 19.67 -19.67 11.20
C ALA A 121 19.34 -20.40 9.89
N ILE A 122 18.32 -21.27 9.89
CA ILE A 122 17.86 -21.99 8.69
C ILE A 122 17.34 -21.04 7.61
N ASN A 123 16.57 -20.02 8.01
CA ASN A 123 16.01 -19.04 7.08
C ASN A 123 16.99 -17.90 6.72
N TYR A 124 18.27 -18.01 7.11
CA TYR A 124 19.29 -16.96 6.94
C TYR A 124 18.85 -15.58 7.47
N GLY A 125 18.02 -15.60 8.51
CA GLY A 125 17.43 -14.42 9.13
C GLY A 125 18.30 -13.83 10.25
N LYS A 126 17.71 -12.87 10.96
CA LYS A 126 18.24 -12.34 12.22
C LYS A 126 17.15 -12.32 13.28
N ILE A 127 17.50 -12.71 14.50
CA ILE A 127 16.58 -12.65 15.63
C ILE A 127 16.34 -11.18 15.92
N SER A 128 15.16 -10.70 15.56
CA SER A 128 14.84 -9.29 15.70
C SER A 128 13.34 -9.08 15.61
N THR A 129 12.83 -8.21 16.47
CA THR A 129 11.46 -7.71 16.37
C THR A 129 11.31 -6.61 15.32
N PHE A 130 12.40 -6.19 14.68
CA PHE A 130 12.42 -5.11 13.71
C PHE A 130 11.48 -5.34 12.53
N VAL A 131 11.28 -6.60 12.11
CA VAL A 131 10.35 -6.92 11.00
C VAL A 131 8.89 -6.55 11.32
N PHE A 132 8.49 -6.64 12.60
CA PHE A 132 7.16 -6.26 13.05
C PHE A 132 7.03 -4.73 13.12
N ASP A 133 8.05 -4.05 13.65
CA ASP A 133 8.10 -2.58 13.71
C ASP A 133 8.10 -1.96 12.31
N LEU A 134 8.83 -2.57 11.38
CA LEU A 134 8.81 -2.18 9.97
C LEU A 134 7.42 -2.36 9.35
N GLY A 135 6.69 -3.43 9.71
CA GLY A 135 5.29 -3.61 9.28
C GLY A 135 4.36 -2.51 9.78
N VAL A 136 4.53 -2.07 11.03
CA VAL A 136 3.80 -0.92 11.58
C VAL A 136 4.15 0.35 10.82
N ILE A 137 5.44 0.63 10.57
CA ILE A 137 5.85 1.79 9.77
C ILE A 137 5.24 1.75 8.36
N MET A 138 5.29 0.59 7.70
CA MET A 138 4.69 0.40 6.38
C MET A 138 3.18 0.63 6.39
N SER A 139 2.47 0.23 7.46
CA SER A 139 1.04 0.50 7.60
C SER A 139 0.72 2.01 7.59
N VAL A 140 1.51 2.80 8.31
CA VAL A 140 1.36 4.27 8.37
C VAL A 140 1.67 4.89 7.01
N ILE A 141 2.74 4.47 6.35
CA ILE A 141 3.12 4.95 5.01
C ILE A 141 1.99 4.69 4.00
N MET A 142 1.37 3.51 4.03
CA MET A 142 0.25 3.18 3.14
C MET A 142 -0.97 4.09 3.38
N ILE A 143 -1.31 4.36 4.64
CA ILE A 143 -2.41 5.29 5.00
C ILE A 143 -2.10 6.71 4.51
N ILE A 144 -0.88 7.20 4.72
CA ILE A 144 -0.46 8.51 4.21
C ILE A 144 -0.56 8.57 2.69
N GLN A 145 -0.11 7.52 1.99
CA GLN A 145 -0.21 7.45 0.53
C GLN A 145 -1.66 7.43 0.04
N ALA A 146 -2.58 6.78 0.77
CA ALA A 146 -4.00 6.82 0.47
C ALA A 146 -4.58 8.24 0.59
N ILE A 147 -4.20 8.99 1.64
CA ILE A 147 -4.60 10.40 1.79
C ILE A 147 -4.11 11.24 0.62
N LEU A 148 -2.87 11.03 0.17
CA LEU A 148 -2.32 11.72 -1.01
C LEU A 148 -3.09 11.41 -2.30
N LEU A 149 -3.56 10.17 -2.48
CA LEU A 149 -4.40 9.79 -3.62
C LEU A 149 -5.78 10.44 -3.55
N VAL A 150 -6.41 10.51 -2.37
CA VAL A 150 -7.68 11.23 -2.17
C VAL A 150 -7.52 12.73 -2.45
N PHE A 151 -6.40 13.30 -2.03
CA PHE A 151 -6.04 14.69 -2.35
C PHE A 151 -5.89 14.90 -3.86
N LEU A 152 -5.22 13.99 -4.56
CA LEU A 152 -5.07 14.01 -6.03
C LEU A 152 -6.43 13.99 -6.74
N ILE A 153 -7.32 13.09 -6.33
CA ILE A 153 -8.69 12.97 -6.85
C ILE A 153 -9.45 14.29 -6.67
N SER A 154 -9.44 14.82 -5.45
CA SER A 154 -10.13 16.08 -5.11
C SER A 154 -9.63 17.25 -5.93
N MET A 155 -8.31 17.39 -6.11
CA MET A 155 -7.72 18.42 -6.95
C MET A 155 -8.17 18.32 -8.41
N LYS A 156 -8.23 17.10 -8.96
CA LYS A 156 -8.65 16.86 -10.34
C LYS A 156 -10.13 17.15 -10.54
N ALA A 157 -10.98 16.70 -9.62
CA ALA A 157 -12.41 16.99 -9.63
C ALA A 157 -12.66 18.51 -9.67
N LYS A 158 -11.97 19.27 -8.81
CA LYS A 158 -12.06 20.74 -8.81
C LYS A 158 -11.63 21.36 -10.15
N GLN A 159 -10.56 20.86 -10.77
CA GLN A 159 -10.09 21.37 -12.07
C GLN A 159 -11.08 21.12 -13.20
N GLU A 160 -11.70 19.93 -13.26
CA GLU A 160 -12.68 19.63 -14.29
C GLU A 160 -13.97 20.45 -14.09
N LEU A 161 -14.41 20.66 -12.84
CA LEU A 161 -15.54 21.53 -12.53
C LEU A 161 -15.29 22.98 -12.97
N LEU A 162 -14.10 23.54 -12.70
CA LEU A 162 -13.75 24.89 -13.14
C LEU A 162 -13.74 25.00 -14.66
N ARG A 163 -13.20 24.01 -15.37
CA ARG A 163 -13.20 23.98 -16.84
C ARG A 163 -14.62 23.88 -17.42
N ALA A 164 -15.48 23.10 -16.78
CA ALA A 164 -16.88 22.98 -17.19
C ALA A 164 -17.62 24.32 -17.02
N LYS A 165 -17.39 25.02 -15.90
CA LYS A 165 -17.94 26.37 -15.66
C LYS A 165 -17.45 27.37 -16.69
N THR A 166 -16.14 27.48 -16.91
CA THR A 166 -15.59 28.43 -17.91
C THR A 166 -16.14 28.18 -19.31
N LYS A 167 -16.30 26.91 -19.72
CA LYS A 167 -16.90 26.58 -21.01
C LYS A 167 -18.35 27.03 -21.12
N ARG A 168 -19.15 26.89 -20.05
CA ARG A 168 -20.54 27.38 -20.01
C ARG A 168 -20.62 28.90 -20.13
N THR A 169 -19.79 29.63 -19.37
CA THR A 169 -19.74 31.10 -19.44
C THR A 169 -19.38 31.59 -20.85
N ILE A 170 -18.41 30.95 -21.50
CA ILE A 170 -18.05 31.28 -22.90
C ILE A 170 -19.19 30.95 -23.87
N SER A 171 -19.89 29.81 -23.69
CA SER A 171 -21.01 29.45 -24.57
C SER A 171 -22.26 30.33 -24.39
N GLU A 172 -22.44 30.90 -23.20
CA GLU A 172 -23.56 31.79 -22.87
C GLU A 172 -23.32 33.23 -23.33
N GLY A 173 -22.20 33.52 -24.02
CA GLY A 173 -21.92 34.84 -24.59
C GLY A 173 -21.62 35.93 -23.55
N VAL A 174 -21.47 35.56 -22.27
CA VAL A 174 -21.04 36.47 -21.21
C VAL A 174 -19.54 36.68 -21.38
N SER A 175 -19.16 37.67 -22.20
CA SER A 175 -17.78 38.15 -22.25
C SER A 175 -17.40 38.70 -20.88
N LEU A 176 -16.38 38.10 -20.26
CA LEU A 176 -15.74 38.64 -19.05
C LEU A 176 -15.11 40.00 -19.33
#